data_AF-A0A4Z1EZQ9-F1
#
_entry.id   AF-A0A4Z1EZQ9-F1
#
_cell.length_a   1.000
_cell.length_b   1.000
_cell.length_c   1.000
_cell.angle_alpha   90.00
_cell.angle_beta   90.00
_cell.angle_gamma   90.00
#
_symmetry.space_group_name_H-M   'P 1'
#
loop_
_entity.id
_entity.type
_entity.pdbx_description
1 polymer ?
#
loop_
_entity_poly.entity_id
_entity_poly.type
_entity_poly.pdbx_seq_one_letter_code
_entity_poly.pdbx_strand_id
1 'polypeptide(L)'
;MSSVHRVVLAAVSIAGAAQALSLSDVCTTTYARENLPAADFLPGITIDLSSVTTAVITNSTASNDWYITEALSYCSVTIAYSHNGIADDLVHVSLWVPEPDKFQNRYVTTGGSGLSINAGAVSSPTGVIVGAVSGYTDGGFGTFDSPWRAYIYYQPGAEFGDADTTYNSETGEWEVPITGLGGQWVAQFLQLQEVDNLSTLENVTYDTLKEWMIYGMQKYGDSLQTTEPDVSAFANAGGKVIHIHGEQDPSIPTASSIHYYESVRNVMFPNMTFDSSTEAMDEFYRLFLVPGGAHGGVSTEQPDGGWPATTLQTMIEWVENGIARATLNNTGTTASSLQMASAPAVVKQRHLFRLCL
;
A
#
# COMPACT_ATOMS: atom_id res chain seq x y z
N MET A 1 8.50 23.89 -83.66
CA MET A 1 8.89 23.12 -82.46
C MET A 1 9.35 24.11 -81.41
N SER A 2 8.48 24.47 -80.46
CA SER A 2 8.80 25.34 -79.33
C SER A 2 8.44 24.59 -78.04
N SER A 3 9.31 24.78 -77.06
CA SER A 3 9.51 23.99 -75.84
C SER A 3 8.42 24.24 -74.80
N VAL A 4 7.81 23.18 -74.28
CA VAL A 4 6.95 23.21 -73.08
C VAL A 4 7.83 22.91 -71.87
N HIS A 5 8.03 23.90 -71.01
CA HIS A 5 8.73 23.76 -69.74
C HIS A 5 7.90 22.89 -68.79
N ARG A 6 8.45 21.75 -68.35
CA ARG A 6 7.98 21.02 -67.17
C ARG A 6 8.87 21.41 -65.99
N VAL A 7 8.30 22.13 -65.03
CA VAL A 7 8.91 22.39 -63.73
C VAL A 7 8.80 21.09 -62.91
N VAL A 8 9.94 20.51 -62.57
CA VAL A 8 10.04 19.42 -61.57
C VAL A 8 10.33 20.09 -60.22
N LEU A 9 9.38 20.05 -59.28
CA LEU A 9 9.66 20.38 -57.89
C LEU A 9 10.53 19.27 -57.29
N ALA A 10 11.78 19.58 -56.97
CA ALA A 10 12.60 18.75 -56.10
C ALA A 10 12.21 19.03 -54.65
N ALA A 11 11.66 18.04 -53.96
CA ALA A 11 11.49 18.09 -52.51
C ALA A 11 12.86 17.93 -51.86
N VAL A 12 13.35 19.00 -51.23
CA VAL A 12 14.56 18.97 -50.40
C VAL A 12 14.16 18.42 -49.02
N SER A 13 14.51 17.17 -48.75
CA SER A 13 14.47 16.61 -47.40
C SER A 13 15.70 17.11 -46.63
N ILE A 14 15.50 18.11 -45.77
CA ILE A 14 16.51 18.53 -44.80
C ILE A 14 16.51 17.49 -43.67
N ALA A 15 17.48 16.58 -43.68
CA ALA A 15 17.78 15.76 -42.52
C ALA A 15 18.45 16.66 -41.48
N GLY A 16 17.67 17.22 -40.57
CA GLY A 16 18.20 17.90 -39.39
C GLY A 16 18.93 16.88 -38.51
N ALA A 17 20.19 17.17 -38.18
CA ALA A 17 20.88 16.44 -37.12
C ALA A 17 20.14 16.71 -35.79
N ALA A 18 19.48 15.69 -35.24
CA ALA A 18 18.91 15.77 -33.91
C ALA A 18 20.06 15.93 -32.92
N GLN A 19 20.13 17.08 -32.23
CA GLN A 19 21.05 17.24 -31.11
C GLN A 19 20.52 16.38 -29.96
N ALA A 20 21.41 15.60 -29.34
CA ALA A 20 21.07 14.86 -28.13
C ALA A 20 20.77 15.85 -27.00
N LEU A 21 19.63 15.68 -26.32
CA LEU A 21 19.24 16.51 -25.18
C LEU A 21 20.20 16.26 -24.01
N SER A 22 20.64 17.33 -23.34
CA SER A 22 21.42 17.24 -22.10
C SER A 22 20.54 17.09 -20.86
N LEU A 23 21.12 16.69 -19.72
CA LEU A 23 20.39 16.62 -18.44
C LEU A 23 19.77 17.97 -18.06
N SER A 24 20.44 19.09 -18.32
CA SER A 24 19.91 20.43 -18.06
C SER A 24 18.76 20.82 -18.99
N ASP A 25 18.72 20.29 -20.21
CA ASP A 25 17.63 20.57 -21.16
C ASP A 25 16.34 19.87 -20.72
N VAL A 26 16.45 18.64 -20.20
CA VAL A 26 15.31 17.85 -19.73
C VAL A 26 14.91 18.17 -18.29
N CYS A 27 15.82 18.70 -17.47
CA CYS A 27 15.56 18.99 -16.05
C CYS A 27 15.03 20.41 -15.82
N THR A 28 13.96 20.75 -16.51
CA THR A 28 13.23 22.01 -16.32
C THR A 28 11.77 21.74 -15.98
N THR A 29 11.16 22.62 -15.19
CA THR A 29 9.73 22.52 -14.87
C THR A 29 8.87 22.59 -16.12
N THR A 30 9.27 23.40 -17.12
CA THR A 30 8.61 23.46 -18.43
C THR A 30 8.65 22.10 -19.13
N TYR A 31 9.84 21.52 -19.29
CA TYR A 31 9.99 20.23 -19.96
C TYR A 31 9.23 19.12 -19.23
N ALA A 32 9.31 19.08 -17.90
CA ALA A 32 8.55 18.13 -17.09
C ALA A 32 7.04 18.27 -17.32
N ARG A 33 6.47 19.48 -17.23
CA ARG A 33 5.03 19.71 -17.44
C ARG A 33 4.55 19.34 -18.85
N GLU A 34 5.35 19.64 -19.88
CA GLU A 34 4.99 19.33 -21.27
C GLU A 34 5.00 17.82 -21.59
N ASN A 35 5.77 17.05 -20.80
CA ASN A 35 5.90 15.60 -20.96
C ASN A 35 5.14 14.79 -19.89
N LEU A 36 4.41 15.46 -18.99
CA LEU A 36 3.47 14.78 -18.11
C LEU A 36 2.24 14.33 -18.92
N PRO A 37 1.59 13.22 -18.52
CA PRO A 37 0.39 12.77 -19.18
C PRO A 37 -0.70 13.86 -19.20
N ALA A 38 -1.54 13.84 -20.24
CA ALA A 38 -2.66 14.76 -20.34
C ALA A 38 -3.64 14.59 -19.17
N ALA A 39 -4.46 15.62 -18.92
CA ALA A 39 -5.60 15.49 -18.01
C ALA A 39 -6.44 14.26 -18.39
N ASP A 40 -6.88 13.51 -17.38
CA ASP A 40 -7.65 12.26 -17.50
C ASP A 40 -6.91 11.07 -18.15
N PHE A 41 -5.59 11.13 -18.34
CA PHE A 41 -4.80 9.98 -18.79
C PHE A 41 -4.98 8.75 -17.88
N LEU A 42 -5.09 8.99 -16.57
CA LEU A 42 -5.50 8.00 -15.59
C LEU A 42 -6.85 8.42 -14.99
N PRO A 43 -7.92 7.61 -15.15
CA PRO A 43 -9.22 7.94 -14.58
C PRO A 43 -9.13 8.08 -13.06
N GLY A 44 -9.76 9.12 -12.53
CA GLY A 44 -9.90 9.31 -11.09
C GLY A 44 -8.75 10.06 -10.41
N ILE A 45 -7.72 10.49 -11.14
CA ILE A 45 -6.70 11.40 -10.61
C ILE A 45 -6.55 12.65 -11.48
N THR A 46 -6.19 13.76 -10.84
CA THR A 46 -5.82 15.02 -11.48
C THR A 46 -4.39 15.36 -11.08
N ILE A 47 -3.49 15.48 -12.06
CA ILE A 47 -2.11 15.93 -11.82
C ILE A 47 -2.12 17.45 -11.64
N ASP A 48 -1.58 17.93 -10.53
CA ASP A 48 -1.38 19.35 -10.30
C ASP A 48 -0.13 19.83 -11.05
N LEU A 49 -0.31 20.37 -12.25
CA LEU A 49 0.79 20.92 -13.05
C LEU A 49 1.50 22.12 -12.38
N SER A 50 0.89 22.75 -11.38
CA SER A 50 1.50 23.85 -10.63
C SER A 50 2.46 23.36 -9.53
N SER A 51 2.31 22.10 -9.09
CA SER A 51 3.16 21.46 -8.08
C SER A 51 4.54 21.03 -8.60
N VAL A 52 4.74 21.05 -9.91
CA VAL A 52 5.94 20.49 -10.56
C VAL A 52 7.18 21.28 -10.19
N THR A 53 8.12 20.62 -9.52
CA THR A 53 9.43 21.17 -9.19
C THR A 53 10.53 20.26 -9.75
N THR A 54 11.63 20.86 -10.18
CA THR A 54 12.79 20.13 -10.72
C THR A 54 14.08 20.62 -10.08
N ALA A 55 15.02 19.70 -9.87
CA ALA A 55 16.36 20.01 -9.39
C ALA A 55 17.37 19.12 -10.13
N VAL A 56 18.43 19.72 -10.66
CA VAL A 56 19.57 19.00 -11.23
C VAL A 56 20.50 18.60 -10.10
N ILE A 57 20.82 17.31 -10.01
CA ILE A 57 21.80 16.77 -9.08
C ILE A 57 22.92 16.16 -9.90
N THR A 58 24.15 16.64 -9.68
CA THR A 58 25.35 16.13 -10.36
C THR A 58 26.34 15.60 -9.35
N ASN A 59 27.10 14.59 -9.77
CA ASN A 59 28.21 14.02 -8.98
C ASN A 59 27.77 13.53 -7.58
N SER A 60 26.54 13.01 -7.47
CA SER A 60 26.06 12.34 -6.26
C SER A 60 26.68 10.95 -6.19
N THR A 61 27.19 10.54 -5.04
CA THR A 61 27.73 9.19 -4.87
C THR A 61 26.73 8.36 -4.10
N ALA A 62 26.39 7.20 -4.65
CA ALA A 62 25.52 6.24 -3.98
C ALA A 62 26.23 4.89 -3.88
N SER A 63 26.08 4.22 -2.75
CA SER A 63 26.58 2.87 -2.52
C SER A 63 25.64 2.13 -1.58
N ASN A 64 25.38 0.85 -1.84
CA ASN A 64 24.75 -0.06 -0.89
C ASN A 64 25.25 -1.50 -1.12
N ASP A 65 24.71 -2.46 -0.37
CA ASP A 65 25.11 -3.88 -0.49
C ASP A 65 24.67 -4.55 -1.81
N TRP A 66 23.84 -3.88 -2.61
CA TRP A 66 23.17 -4.41 -3.81
C TRP A 66 23.69 -3.81 -5.12
N TYR A 67 24.42 -2.70 -5.07
CA TYR A 67 25.05 -2.05 -6.22
C TYR A 67 26.39 -1.43 -5.84
N ILE A 68 27.34 -1.47 -6.79
CA ILE A 68 28.69 -0.91 -6.63
C ILE A 68 28.60 0.61 -6.47
N THR A 69 29.54 1.21 -5.73
CA THR A 69 29.63 2.67 -5.59
C THR A 69 29.74 3.35 -6.95
N GLU A 70 28.76 4.17 -7.30
CA GLU A 70 28.72 4.89 -8.57
C GLU A 70 28.43 6.38 -8.36
N ALA A 71 29.05 7.20 -9.23
CA ALA A 71 28.73 8.61 -9.34
C ALA A 71 27.54 8.78 -10.30
N LEU A 72 26.49 9.42 -9.81
CA LEU A 72 25.21 9.58 -10.49
C LEU A 72 24.92 11.07 -10.69
N SER A 73 24.46 11.38 -11.89
CA SER A 73 23.83 12.65 -12.22
C SER A 73 22.40 12.35 -12.65
N TYR A 74 21.43 13.07 -12.10
CA TYR A 74 20.01 12.85 -12.36
C TYR A 74 19.22 14.14 -12.14
N CYS A 75 18.01 14.17 -12.69
CA CYS A 75 17.04 15.20 -12.41
C CYS A 75 16.06 14.68 -11.35
N SER A 76 16.00 15.34 -10.20
CA SER A 76 14.89 15.13 -9.26
C SER A 76 13.71 15.96 -9.74
N VAL A 77 12.60 15.29 -10.03
CA VAL A 77 11.33 15.90 -10.40
C VAL A 77 10.33 15.53 -9.32
N THR A 78 9.72 16.51 -8.66
CA THR A 78 8.60 16.26 -7.75
C THR A 78 7.33 16.79 -8.37
N ILE A 79 6.29 15.96 -8.37
CA ILE A 79 4.95 16.29 -8.83
C ILE A 79 3.96 15.92 -7.73
N ALA A 80 2.79 16.55 -7.75
CA ALA A 80 1.67 16.16 -6.93
C ALA A 80 0.44 15.85 -7.79
N TYR A 81 -0.39 14.95 -7.30
CA TYR A 81 -1.71 14.68 -7.87
C TYR A 81 -2.75 14.55 -6.77
N SER A 82 -4.01 14.74 -7.11
CA SER A 82 -5.17 14.54 -6.24
C SER A 82 -6.10 13.49 -6.85
N HIS A 83 -6.84 12.76 -6.03
CA HIS A 83 -7.94 11.93 -6.47
C HIS A 83 -9.19 12.78 -6.67
N ASN A 84 -9.90 12.54 -7.76
CA ASN A 84 -11.07 13.33 -8.13
C ASN A 84 -12.18 13.14 -7.10
N GLY A 85 -12.73 14.24 -6.58
CA GLY A 85 -13.83 14.22 -5.61
C GLY A 85 -13.41 14.09 -4.15
N ILE A 86 -12.10 14.05 -3.84
CA ILE A 86 -11.58 14.11 -2.48
C ILE A 86 -11.06 15.52 -2.22
N ALA A 87 -11.63 16.20 -1.21
CA ALA A 87 -11.18 17.53 -0.82
C ALA A 87 -9.80 17.46 -0.14
N ASP A 88 -8.94 18.44 -0.44
CA ASP A 88 -7.61 18.61 0.16
C ASP A 88 -6.65 17.41 -0.01
N ASP A 89 -6.92 16.54 -0.99
CA ASP A 89 -6.08 15.39 -1.31
C ASP A 89 -4.87 15.80 -2.15
N LEU A 90 -3.68 15.47 -1.68
CA LEU A 90 -2.42 15.80 -2.35
C LEU A 90 -1.38 14.70 -2.10
N VAL A 91 -1.12 13.91 -3.13
CA VAL A 91 -0.10 12.85 -3.14
C VAL A 91 1.12 13.33 -3.89
N HIS A 92 2.27 13.37 -3.22
CA HIS A 92 3.54 13.74 -3.83
C HIS A 92 4.25 12.51 -4.39
N VAL A 93 4.82 12.67 -5.58
CA VAL A 93 5.65 11.68 -6.26
C VAL A 93 6.96 12.34 -6.62
N SER A 94 8.07 11.74 -6.20
CA SER A 94 9.42 12.13 -6.60
C SER A 94 9.96 11.12 -7.61
N LEU A 95 10.47 11.63 -8.71
CA LEU A 95 11.09 10.90 -9.81
C LEU A 95 12.55 11.32 -9.95
N TRP A 96 13.44 10.35 -10.08
CA TRP A 96 14.85 10.55 -10.37
C TRP A 96 15.09 10.10 -11.81
N VAL A 97 15.20 11.08 -12.68
CA VAL A 97 15.35 10.88 -14.13
C VAL A 97 16.84 10.85 -14.47
N PRO A 98 17.36 9.75 -15.04
CA PRO A 98 18.77 9.67 -15.41
C PRO A 98 19.11 10.60 -16.58
N GLU A 99 20.39 10.77 -16.85
CA GLU A 99 20.87 11.49 -18.04
C GLU A 99 20.27 10.86 -19.32
N PRO A 100 19.84 11.68 -20.31
CA PRO A 100 19.15 11.16 -21.50
C PRO A 100 19.92 10.10 -22.30
N ASP A 101 21.25 10.17 -22.31
CA ASP A 101 22.14 9.20 -22.95
C ASP A 101 22.27 7.87 -22.18
N LYS A 102 21.98 7.88 -20.87
CA LYS A 102 21.98 6.71 -19.99
C LYS A 102 20.60 6.07 -19.86
N PHE A 103 19.53 6.77 -20.22
CA PHE A 103 18.17 6.28 -20.10
C PHE A 103 17.90 5.10 -21.05
N GLN A 104 17.51 3.95 -20.49
CA GLN A 104 17.25 2.70 -21.20
C GLN A 104 15.76 2.42 -21.41
N ASN A 105 14.92 3.46 -21.38
CA ASN A 105 13.46 3.33 -21.47
C ASN A 105 12.87 2.41 -20.38
N ARG A 106 13.33 2.58 -19.13
CA ARG A 106 12.96 1.76 -17.98
C ARG A 106 12.39 2.62 -16.87
N TYR A 107 11.50 2.05 -16.08
CA TYR A 107 10.97 2.68 -14.88
C TYR A 107 11.07 1.71 -13.71
N VAL A 108 11.47 2.22 -12.55
CA VAL A 108 11.61 1.46 -11.30
C VAL A 108 10.95 2.25 -10.19
N THR A 109 9.83 1.75 -9.66
CA THR A 109 9.30 2.25 -8.39
C THR A 109 10.11 1.68 -7.24
N THR A 110 10.49 2.53 -6.31
CA THR A 110 11.17 2.15 -5.07
C THR A 110 10.22 2.31 -3.90
N GLY A 111 10.16 1.28 -3.06
CA GLY A 111 9.38 1.26 -1.82
C GLY A 111 10.29 1.39 -0.59
N GLY A 112 9.68 1.53 0.58
CA GLY A 112 10.39 1.43 1.85
C GLY A 112 10.46 0.01 2.40
N SER A 113 11.04 -0.13 3.59
CA SER A 113 10.99 -1.36 4.39
C SER A 113 9.95 -1.24 5.50
N GLY A 114 9.33 -2.35 5.87
CA GLY A 114 8.28 -2.39 6.89
C GLY A 114 7.07 -1.52 6.53
N LEU A 115 6.79 -0.53 7.38
CA LEU A 115 5.65 0.40 7.24
C LEU A 115 6.02 1.71 6.53
N SER A 116 7.25 1.85 6.05
CA SER A 116 7.66 3.05 5.29
C SER A 116 7.18 2.95 3.86
N ILE A 117 6.39 3.91 3.40
CA ILE A 117 5.86 3.93 2.03
C ILE A 117 6.97 4.09 0.98
N ASN A 118 8.08 4.73 1.36
CA ASN A 118 9.27 4.91 0.54
C ASN A 118 10.54 4.78 1.41
N ALA A 119 11.69 4.53 0.78
CA ALA A 119 13.01 4.63 1.41
C ALA A 119 13.79 5.87 0.91
N GLY A 120 13.07 6.84 0.33
CA GLY A 120 13.58 8.07 -0.24
C GLY A 120 14.85 7.86 -1.07
N ALA A 121 15.83 8.75 -0.84
CA ALA A 121 17.10 8.78 -1.55
C ALA A 121 17.99 7.53 -1.35
N VAL A 122 17.66 6.63 -0.42
CA VAL A 122 18.48 5.41 -0.15
C VAL A 122 18.24 4.35 -1.24
N SER A 123 17.00 4.21 -1.72
CA SER A 123 16.62 3.20 -2.72
C SER A 123 16.61 3.73 -4.15
N SER A 124 16.38 5.04 -4.34
CA SER A 124 16.27 5.67 -5.66
C SER A 124 17.50 5.50 -6.58
N PRO A 125 18.76 5.44 -6.08
CA PRO A 125 19.92 5.18 -6.93
C PRO A 125 19.83 3.89 -7.74
N THR A 126 19.16 2.84 -7.22
CA THR A 126 19.01 1.54 -7.89
C THR A 126 18.45 1.67 -9.31
N GLY A 127 17.48 2.57 -9.51
CA GLY A 127 16.90 2.81 -10.83
C GLY A 127 17.85 3.58 -11.75
N VAL A 128 18.41 4.68 -11.25
CA VAL A 128 19.30 5.56 -12.03
C VAL A 128 20.53 4.80 -12.54
N ILE A 129 21.13 3.96 -11.69
CA ILE A 129 22.29 3.11 -12.01
C ILE A 129 22.02 2.19 -13.20
N VAL A 130 20.83 1.59 -13.28
CA VAL A 130 20.46 0.66 -14.36
C VAL A 130 19.84 1.35 -15.58
N GLY A 131 19.95 2.67 -15.65
CA GLY A 131 19.39 3.51 -16.72
C GLY A 131 17.87 3.63 -16.68
N ALA A 132 17.25 3.47 -15.51
CA ALA A 132 15.81 3.63 -15.30
C ALA A 132 15.48 4.95 -14.59
N VAL A 133 14.28 5.48 -14.86
CA VAL A 133 13.69 6.51 -13.98
C VAL A 133 13.30 5.82 -12.67
N SER A 134 13.79 6.34 -11.54
CA SER A 134 13.39 5.82 -10.22
C SER A 134 12.30 6.67 -9.60
N GLY A 135 11.19 6.07 -9.20
CA GLY A 135 10.06 6.79 -8.57
C GLY A 135 9.83 6.38 -7.12
N TYR A 136 9.35 7.30 -6.29
CA TYR A 136 8.77 7.02 -4.97
C TYR A 136 7.71 8.06 -4.59
N THR A 137 6.85 7.74 -3.63
CA THR A 137 5.74 8.61 -3.22
C THR A 137 5.69 8.81 -1.70
N ASP A 138 5.13 9.92 -1.26
CA ASP A 138 4.75 10.12 0.14
C ASP A 138 3.44 9.38 0.50
N GLY A 139 2.69 8.91 -0.50
CA GLY A 139 1.41 8.23 -0.35
C GLY A 139 0.25 9.12 0.09
N GLY A 140 0.34 10.44 -0.01
CA GLY A 140 -0.73 11.38 0.37
C GLY A 140 -0.67 11.88 1.81
N PHE A 141 0.49 11.83 2.44
CA PHE A 141 0.63 12.12 3.86
C PHE A 141 1.48 13.35 4.16
N GLY A 142 1.66 14.20 3.15
CA GLY A 142 2.16 15.57 3.27
C GLY A 142 3.67 15.71 3.49
N THR A 143 4.42 14.62 3.64
CA THR A 143 5.88 14.65 3.69
C THR A 143 6.50 13.29 3.35
N PHE A 144 7.62 13.33 2.62
CA PHE A 144 8.44 12.17 2.32
C PHE A 144 9.12 11.56 3.56
N ASP A 145 9.24 12.34 4.65
CA ASP A 145 9.96 11.98 5.89
C ASP A 145 9.03 11.60 7.06
N SER A 146 7.75 11.28 6.81
CA SER A 146 6.74 11.08 7.85
C SER A 146 7.01 9.83 8.72
N PRO A 147 7.18 9.97 10.07
CA PRO A 147 7.56 8.84 10.94
C PRO A 147 6.41 7.98 11.50
N TRP A 148 5.12 8.34 11.36
CA TRP A 148 4.01 7.52 11.90
C TRP A 148 2.71 7.76 11.15
N ARG A 149 2.04 6.67 10.73
CA ARG A 149 0.69 6.74 10.15
C ARG A 149 -0.13 5.54 10.60
N ALA A 150 -1.24 5.80 11.29
CA ALA A 150 -2.28 4.80 11.48
C ALA A 150 -3.01 4.67 10.15
N TYR A 151 -2.67 3.64 9.38
CA TYR A 151 -3.42 3.27 8.19
C TYR A 151 -3.74 1.79 8.29
N ILE A 152 -4.99 1.50 8.58
CA ILE A 152 -5.54 0.19 8.29
C ILE A 152 -6.39 0.42 7.04
N TYR A 153 -5.83 0.07 5.88
CA TYR A 153 -6.31 0.43 4.54
C TYR A 153 -7.70 -0.15 4.26
N TYR A 154 -8.63 0.67 3.74
CA TYR A 154 -9.88 0.22 3.12
C TYR A 154 -9.53 -0.54 1.84
N GLN A 155 -10.10 -1.73 1.63
CA GLN A 155 -9.76 -2.53 0.45
C GLN A 155 -10.81 -2.25 -0.64
N PRO A 156 -10.43 -1.92 -1.89
CA PRO A 156 -11.36 -1.50 -2.95
C PRO A 156 -12.49 -2.48 -3.32
N GLY A 157 -12.53 -3.69 -2.75
CA GLY A 157 -13.61 -4.67 -2.90
C GLY A 157 -14.34 -5.00 -1.60
N ALA A 158 -14.04 -4.33 -0.49
CA ALA A 158 -14.82 -4.40 0.74
C ALA A 158 -16.07 -3.53 0.58
N GLU A 159 -17.22 -4.06 0.96
CA GLU A 159 -18.46 -3.28 1.04
C GLU A 159 -18.40 -2.23 2.17
N PHE A 160 -19.27 -1.23 2.14
CA PHE A 160 -19.33 -0.20 3.18
C PHE A 160 -20.33 -0.54 4.29
N GLY A 161 -20.50 -1.83 4.61
CA GLY A 161 -21.56 -2.31 5.50
C GLY A 161 -21.62 -1.60 6.86
N ASP A 162 -20.47 -1.27 7.44
CA ASP A 162 -20.39 -0.54 8.73
C ASP A 162 -20.72 0.96 8.62
N ALA A 163 -20.81 1.49 7.40
CA ALA A 163 -21.18 2.87 7.07
C ALA A 163 -22.53 2.98 6.34
N ASP A 164 -23.24 1.87 6.15
CA ASP A 164 -24.54 1.86 5.49
C ASP A 164 -25.57 2.63 6.31
N THR A 165 -26.28 3.55 5.64
CA THR A 165 -27.36 4.30 6.29
C THR A 165 -28.52 3.38 6.64
N THR A 166 -29.10 3.60 7.81
CA THR A 166 -30.31 2.93 8.27
C THR A 166 -31.48 3.89 8.25
N TYR A 167 -32.65 3.42 7.81
CA TYR A 167 -33.85 4.22 7.85
C TYR A 167 -34.36 4.38 9.29
N ASN A 168 -34.44 5.62 9.75
CA ASN A 168 -35.01 5.96 11.05
C ASN A 168 -36.49 6.29 10.89
N SER A 169 -37.37 5.43 11.42
CA SER A 169 -38.82 5.61 11.31
C SER A 169 -39.36 6.75 12.18
N GLU A 170 -38.60 7.24 13.17
CA GLU A 170 -39.00 8.34 14.04
C GLU A 170 -38.77 9.70 13.38
N THR A 171 -37.65 9.85 12.68
CA THR A 171 -37.31 11.07 11.93
C THR A 171 -37.82 11.05 10.48
N GLY A 172 -38.04 9.85 9.94
CA GLY A 172 -38.45 9.64 8.55
C GLY A 172 -37.31 9.75 7.54
N GLU A 173 -36.05 9.76 8.01
CA GLU A 173 -34.85 9.98 7.21
C GLU A 173 -33.91 8.76 7.20
N TRP A 174 -33.01 8.71 6.22
CA TRP A 174 -31.90 7.75 6.20
C TRP A 174 -30.72 8.38 6.93
N GLU A 175 -30.31 7.76 8.03
CA GLU A 175 -29.27 8.27 8.91
C GLU A 175 -28.09 7.30 8.95
N VAL A 176 -26.87 7.81 9.14
CA VAL A 176 -25.70 6.96 9.38
C VAL A 176 -25.82 6.43 10.82
N PRO A 177 -26.00 5.12 11.04
CA PRO A 177 -26.06 4.57 12.37
C PRO A 177 -24.69 4.69 13.04
N ILE A 178 -24.66 5.20 14.27
CA ILE A 178 -23.45 5.10 15.08
C ILE A 178 -23.37 3.66 15.57
N THR A 179 -22.48 2.86 14.96
CA THR A 179 -22.37 1.44 15.31
C THR A 179 -22.08 1.27 16.81
N GLY A 180 -22.64 0.22 17.40
CA GLY A 180 -22.43 -0.07 18.82
C GLY A 180 -20.94 -0.32 19.13
N LEU A 181 -20.20 -0.89 18.17
CA LEU A 181 -18.77 -1.17 18.30
C LEU A 181 -17.94 0.11 18.52
N GLY A 182 -18.29 1.20 17.82
CA GLY A 182 -17.57 2.47 17.92
C GLY A 182 -18.14 3.39 19.00
N GLY A 183 -19.43 3.73 18.91
CA GLY A 183 -19.99 4.79 19.74
C GLY A 183 -20.19 4.39 21.20
N GLN A 184 -20.53 3.12 21.50
CA GLN A 184 -20.62 2.67 22.90
C GLN A 184 -19.25 2.65 23.56
N TRP A 185 -18.23 2.22 22.82
CA TRP A 185 -16.84 2.27 23.26
C TRP A 185 -16.44 3.68 23.69
N VAL A 186 -16.70 4.68 22.83
CA VAL A 186 -16.39 6.07 23.14
C VAL A 186 -17.21 6.57 24.32
N ALA A 187 -18.54 6.43 24.30
CA ALA A 187 -19.42 6.99 25.33
C ALA A 187 -19.18 6.35 26.70
N GLN A 188 -19.14 5.02 26.78
CA GLN A 188 -19.08 4.28 28.04
C GLN A 188 -17.64 4.11 28.54
N PHE A 189 -16.68 3.79 27.67
CA PHE A 189 -15.31 3.45 28.10
C PHE A 189 -14.35 4.64 28.04
N LEU A 190 -14.50 5.55 27.07
CA LEU A 190 -13.62 6.73 27.01
C LEU A 190 -14.18 7.89 27.84
N GLN A 191 -15.46 8.23 27.63
CA GLN A 191 -16.14 9.36 28.28
C GLN A 191 -16.79 9.01 29.62
N LEU A 192 -16.92 7.72 29.95
CA LEU A 192 -17.47 7.22 31.21
C LEU A 192 -18.92 7.67 31.46
N GLN A 193 -19.74 7.67 30.42
CA GLN A 193 -21.15 8.05 30.48
C GLN A 193 -22.05 6.81 30.64
N GLU A 194 -23.11 6.94 31.43
CA GLU A 194 -24.17 5.92 31.57
C GLU A 194 -25.22 6.08 30.45
N VAL A 195 -24.77 5.97 29.20
CA VAL A 195 -25.61 6.04 28.01
C VAL A 195 -25.34 4.84 27.11
N ASP A 196 -26.34 4.43 26.34
CA ASP A 196 -26.22 3.25 25.50
C ASP A 196 -25.36 3.47 24.26
N ASN A 197 -25.16 4.71 23.80
CA ASN A 197 -24.32 5.04 22.64
C ASN A 197 -24.02 6.55 22.59
N LEU A 198 -23.12 7.00 21.71
CA LEU A 198 -23.04 8.42 21.34
C LEU A 198 -24.36 8.87 20.72
N SER A 199 -24.82 10.07 21.06
CA SER A 199 -26.06 10.62 20.53
C SER A 199 -25.89 11.30 19.16
N THR A 200 -24.66 11.67 18.77
CA THR A 200 -24.34 12.32 17.50
C THR A 200 -22.84 12.21 17.21
N LEU A 201 -22.46 12.31 15.93
CA LEU A 201 -21.08 12.51 15.46
C LEU A 201 -20.81 13.95 15.02
N GLU A 202 -21.73 14.88 15.29
CA GLU A 202 -21.54 16.30 14.97
C GLU A 202 -20.27 16.84 15.66
N ASN A 203 -19.41 17.51 14.87
CA ASN A 203 -18.09 18.00 15.29
C ASN A 203 -17.05 16.92 15.64
N VAL A 204 -17.31 15.64 15.38
CA VAL A 204 -16.29 14.59 15.50
C VAL A 204 -15.38 14.65 14.27
N THR A 205 -14.19 15.23 14.46
CA THR A 205 -13.17 15.34 13.41
C THR A 205 -12.27 14.09 13.37
N TYR A 206 -11.49 13.96 12.29
CA TYR A 206 -10.42 12.96 12.22
C TYR A 206 -9.49 13.01 13.44
N ASP A 207 -9.08 14.22 13.85
CA ASP A 207 -8.21 14.38 15.03
C ASP A 207 -8.89 13.92 16.31
N THR A 208 -10.20 14.18 16.45
CA THR A 208 -11.00 13.69 17.59
C THR A 208 -10.99 12.16 17.64
N LEU A 209 -11.24 11.50 16.50
CA LEU A 209 -11.20 10.04 16.40
C LEU A 209 -9.81 9.50 16.74
N LYS A 210 -8.76 10.13 16.21
CA LYS A 210 -7.36 9.77 16.49
C LYS A 210 -7.03 9.88 17.98
N GLU A 211 -7.42 10.97 18.62
CA GLU A 211 -7.22 11.17 20.06
C GLU A 211 -7.97 10.12 20.88
N TRP A 212 -9.21 9.81 20.54
CA TRP A 212 -9.97 8.73 21.19
C TRP A 212 -9.31 7.37 21.03
N MET A 213 -8.80 7.03 19.84
CA MET A 213 -8.05 5.80 19.62
C MET A 213 -6.80 5.77 20.50
N ILE A 214 -5.96 6.80 20.48
CA ILE A 214 -4.73 6.85 21.28
C ILE A 214 -5.05 6.75 22.76
N TYR A 215 -6.04 7.51 23.23
CA TYR A 215 -6.46 7.50 24.63
C TYR A 215 -6.99 6.13 25.05
N GLY A 216 -7.84 5.49 24.23
CA GLY A 216 -8.35 4.14 24.51
C GLY A 216 -7.24 3.09 24.55
N MET A 217 -6.28 3.15 23.62
CA MET A 217 -5.12 2.27 23.58
C MET A 217 -4.25 2.43 24.82
N GLN A 218 -4.05 3.66 25.30
CA GLN A 218 -3.25 3.93 26.51
C GLN A 218 -3.99 3.57 27.79
N LYS A 219 -5.26 3.97 27.91
CA LYS A 219 -6.08 3.78 29.11
C LYS A 219 -6.34 2.31 29.42
N TYR A 220 -6.51 1.50 28.38
CA TYR A 220 -6.85 0.09 28.50
C TYR A 220 -5.74 -0.83 27.98
N GLY A 221 -4.52 -0.31 27.87
CA GLY A 221 -3.36 -1.04 27.34
C GLY A 221 -3.07 -2.34 28.09
N ASP A 222 -3.33 -2.38 29.39
CA ASP A 222 -3.10 -3.52 30.27
C ASP A 222 -4.32 -4.43 30.44
N SER A 223 -5.52 -3.99 30.06
CA SER A 223 -6.77 -4.69 30.38
C SER A 223 -7.59 -5.15 29.18
N LEU A 224 -7.64 -4.34 28.10
CA LEU A 224 -8.50 -4.62 26.94
C LEU A 224 -7.71 -4.69 25.62
N GLN A 225 -6.51 -4.12 25.57
CA GLN A 225 -5.67 -4.25 24.39
C GLN A 225 -5.04 -5.64 24.32
N THR A 226 -5.23 -6.33 23.21
CA THR A 226 -4.68 -7.67 22.94
C THR A 226 -3.59 -7.60 21.88
N THR A 227 -2.59 -6.75 22.12
CA THR A 227 -1.57 -6.39 21.12
C THR A 227 -0.13 -6.72 21.55
N GLU A 228 0.05 -7.49 22.63
CA GLU A 228 1.36 -7.94 23.13
C GLU A 228 2.11 -8.78 22.07
N PRO A 229 3.23 -8.27 21.50
CA PRO A 229 3.94 -8.97 20.45
C PRO A 229 4.93 -10.04 20.95
N ASP A 230 5.35 -10.02 22.21
CA ASP A 230 6.18 -11.09 22.78
C ASP A 230 5.32 -12.29 23.18
N VAL A 231 5.18 -13.23 22.26
CA VAL A 231 4.47 -14.50 22.47
C VAL A 231 5.44 -15.67 22.73
N SER A 232 6.66 -15.39 23.21
CA SER A 232 7.69 -16.40 23.47
C SER A 232 7.24 -17.48 24.45
N ALA A 233 6.50 -17.14 25.51
CA ALA A 233 5.97 -18.11 26.46
C ALA A 233 5.04 -19.12 25.79
N PHE A 234 4.18 -18.67 24.87
CA PHE A 234 3.28 -19.53 24.10
C PHE A 234 4.06 -20.41 23.11
N ALA A 235 5.00 -19.82 22.38
CA ALA A 235 5.84 -20.56 21.43
C ALA A 235 6.70 -21.64 22.11
N ASN A 236 7.33 -21.30 23.25
CA ASN A 236 8.15 -22.23 24.04
C ASN A 236 7.35 -23.36 24.67
N ALA A 237 6.05 -23.15 24.92
CA ALA A 237 5.14 -24.20 25.36
C ALA A 237 4.72 -25.15 24.21
N GLY A 238 5.20 -24.93 22.99
CA GLY A 238 4.85 -25.71 21.80
C GLY A 238 3.54 -25.28 21.14
N GLY A 239 2.98 -24.14 21.53
CA GLY A 239 1.73 -23.61 20.98
C GLY A 239 1.83 -23.31 19.48
N LYS A 240 0.72 -23.45 18.75
CA LYS A 240 0.60 -23.17 17.32
C LYS A 240 -0.58 -22.23 17.05
N VAL A 241 -0.41 -21.27 16.15
CA VAL A 241 -1.41 -20.26 15.75
C VAL A 241 -1.60 -20.28 14.24
N ILE A 242 -2.85 -20.45 13.84
CA ILE A 242 -3.34 -20.13 12.49
C ILE A 242 -4.18 -18.87 12.63
N HIS A 243 -3.70 -17.78 12.05
CA HIS A 243 -4.41 -16.51 11.96
C HIS A 243 -4.94 -16.34 10.54
N ILE A 244 -6.24 -16.10 10.38
CA ILE A 244 -6.88 -15.93 9.08
C ILE A 244 -7.56 -14.56 9.04
N HIS A 245 -7.44 -13.85 7.92
CA HIS A 245 -8.13 -12.58 7.73
C HIS A 245 -8.55 -12.38 6.27
N GLY A 246 -9.82 -11.97 6.06
CA GLY A 246 -10.35 -11.56 4.76
C GLY A 246 -9.66 -10.33 4.20
N GLU A 247 -9.17 -10.37 2.96
CA GLU A 247 -8.58 -9.18 2.33
C GLU A 247 -9.62 -8.12 1.93
N GLN A 248 -10.91 -8.44 1.95
CA GLN A 248 -12.02 -7.53 1.68
C GLN A 248 -12.94 -7.41 2.89
N ASP A 249 -12.37 -7.50 4.11
CA ASP A 249 -13.11 -7.32 5.35
C ASP A 249 -13.60 -5.86 5.48
N PRO A 250 -14.92 -5.61 5.46
CA PRO A 250 -15.49 -4.27 5.54
C PRO A 250 -15.48 -3.67 6.95
N SER A 251 -15.17 -4.48 7.98
CA SER A 251 -15.31 -4.08 9.39
C SER A 251 -13.96 -3.93 10.08
N ILE A 252 -13.15 -4.99 10.11
CA ILE A 252 -11.82 -4.97 10.72
C ILE A 252 -10.80 -4.95 9.60
N PRO A 253 -9.99 -3.91 9.41
CA PRO A 253 -9.24 -3.84 8.17
C PRO A 253 -8.01 -4.76 8.24
N THR A 254 -7.78 -5.54 7.17
CA THR A 254 -6.83 -6.66 7.10
C THR A 254 -5.40 -6.28 7.47
N ALA A 255 -5.01 -5.03 7.18
CA ALA A 255 -3.67 -4.52 7.48
C ALA A 255 -3.34 -4.55 8.98
N SER A 256 -4.34 -4.58 9.87
CA SER A 256 -4.15 -4.70 11.32
C SER A 256 -3.50 -6.03 11.69
N SER A 257 -3.90 -7.10 11.02
CA SER A 257 -3.39 -8.44 11.25
C SER A 257 -2.00 -8.64 10.67
N ILE A 258 -1.74 -8.02 9.52
CA ILE A 258 -0.38 -7.93 8.96
C ILE A 258 0.53 -7.18 9.93
N HIS A 259 0.10 -6.01 10.42
CA HIS A 259 0.85 -5.22 11.39
C HIS A 259 1.17 -6.02 12.66
N TYR A 260 0.19 -6.73 13.22
CA TYR A 260 0.42 -7.56 14.40
C TYR A 260 1.38 -8.72 14.15
N TYR A 261 1.25 -9.43 13.01
CA TYR A 261 2.18 -10.49 12.62
C TYR A 261 3.62 -9.97 12.51
N GLU A 262 3.80 -8.82 11.85
CA GLU A 262 5.12 -8.18 11.73
C GLU A 262 5.67 -7.69 13.07
N SER A 263 4.80 -7.18 13.96
CA SER A 263 5.19 -6.80 15.33
C SER A 263 5.74 -8.00 16.11
N VAL A 264 5.04 -9.13 16.08
CA VAL A 264 5.49 -10.38 16.72
C VAL A 264 6.82 -10.85 16.12
N ARG A 265 6.94 -10.89 14.78
CA ARG A 265 8.18 -11.29 14.08
C ARG A 265 9.36 -10.41 14.51
N ASN A 266 9.19 -9.10 14.51
CA ASN A 266 10.25 -8.14 14.83
C ASN A 266 10.66 -8.20 16.31
N VAL A 267 9.70 -8.38 17.23
CA VAL A 267 9.98 -8.45 18.68
C VAL A 267 10.62 -9.78 19.07
N MET A 268 10.16 -10.89 18.51
CA MET A 268 10.73 -12.22 18.81
C MET A 268 12.06 -12.46 18.11
N PHE A 269 12.29 -11.88 16.94
CA PHE A 269 13.47 -12.13 16.10
C PHE A 269 14.18 -10.84 15.62
N PRO A 270 14.57 -9.92 16.52
CA PRO A 270 15.05 -8.58 16.15
C PRO A 270 16.39 -8.57 15.40
N ASN A 271 17.18 -9.66 15.51
CA ASN A 271 18.52 -9.77 14.92
C ASN A 271 18.59 -10.73 13.72
N MET A 272 17.44 -11.12 13.17
CA MET A 272 17.34 -12.04 12.04
C MET A 272 16.97 -11.27 10.76
N THR A 273 17.36 -11.82 9.60
CA THR A 273 16.89 -11.30 8.32
C THR A 273 15.39 -11.54 8.16
N PHE A 274 14.75 -10.84 7.23
CA PHE A 274 13.32 -11.06 6.95
C PHE A 274 12.99 -12.53 6.65
N ASP A 275 13.76 -13.17 5.76
CA ASP A 275 13.52 -14.57 5.39
C ASP A 275 13.72 -15.52 6.59
N SER A 276 14.82 -15.39 7.33
CA SER A 276 15.11 -16.28 8.47
C SER A 276 14.16 -16.10 9.66
N SER A 277 13.76 -14.85 9.96
CA SER A 277 12.75 -14.58 10.99
C SER A 277 11.36 -15.08 10.59
N THR A 278 11.03 -15.03 9.31
CA THR A 278 9.78 -15.59 8.79
C THR A 278 9.77 -17.12 8.89
N GLU A 279 10.87 -17.79 8.53
CA GLU A 279 11.03 -19.23 8.71
C GLU A 279 10.90 -19.63 10.19
N ALA A 280 11.47 -18.83 11.11
CA ALA A 280 11.32 -19.04 12.54
C ALA A 280 9.88 -18.81 13.05
N MET A 281 9.16 -17.83 12.50
CA MET A 281 7.74 -17.62 12.77
C MET A 281 6.89 -18.82 12.29
N ASP A 282 7.18 -19.36 11.11
CA ASP A 282 6.43 -20.46 10.49
C ASP A 282 6.42 -21.75 11.33
N GLU A 283 7.31 -21.88 12.32
CA GLU A 283 7.31 -22.97 13.29
C GLU A 283 6.12 -22.94 14.25
N PHE A 284 5.55 -21.76 14.54
CA PHE A 284 4.48 -21.63 15.54
C PHE A 284 3.36 -20.65 15.19
N TYR A 285 3.57 -19.67 14.31
CA TYR A 285 2.56 -18.67 13.96
C TYR A 285 2.54 -18.42 12.45
N ARG A 286 1.43 -18.80 11.81
CA ARG A 286 1.15 -18.56 10.40
C ARG A 286 -0.06 -17.66 10.21
N LEU A 287 0.13 -16.56 9.47
CA LEU A 287 -0.94 -15.68 8.99
C LEU A 287 -1.34 -16.09 7.56
N PHE A 288 -2.63 -16.25 7.31
CA PHE A 288 -3.23 -16.53 6.00
C PHE A 288 -4.19 -15.40 5.64
N LEU A 289 -3.91 -14.73 4.53
CA LEU A 289 -4.82 -13.74 3.97
C LEU A 289 -5.77 -14.44 2.99
N VAL A 290 -7.04 -14.04 2.98
CA VAL A 290 -8.07 -14.59 2.08
C VAL A 290 -8.37 -13.58 0.97
N PRO A 291 -7.80 -13.73 -0.24
CA PRO A 291 -8.16 -12.86 -1.36
C PRO A 291 -9.66 -12.95 -1.63
N GLY A 292 -10.36 -11.81 -1.63
CA GLY A 292 -11.81 -11.76 -1.80
C GLY A 292 -12.64 -12.23 -0.58
N GLY A 293 -12.01 -12.65 0.52
CA GLY A 293 -12.73 -12.96 1.77
C GLY A 293 -13.18 -11.70 2.49
N ALA A 294 -14.39 -11.70 3.04
CA ALA A 294 -14.98 -10.62 3.81
C ALA A 294 -14.78 -10.84 5.33
N HIS A 295 -15.62 -10.21 6.16
CA HIS A 295 -15.58 -10.32 7.62
C HIS A 295 -15.96 -11.73 8.09
N GLY A 296 -14.96 -12.58 8.32
CA GLY A 296 -15.13 -13.94 8.81
C GLY A 296 -15.75 -14.93 7.81
N GLY A 297 -15.83 -14.60 6.52
CA GLY A 297 -16.51 -15.42 5.53
C GLY A 297 -16.27 -15.03 4.08
N VAL A 298 -17.05 -15.64 3.18
CA VAL A 298 -17.04 -15.32 1.74
C VAL A 298 -17.62 -13.92 1.51
N SER A 299 -17.06 -13.16 0.57
CA SER A 299 -17.66 -11.90 0.11
C SER A 299 -18.73 -12.17 -0.96
N THR A 300 -19.87 -11.47 -0.89
CA THR A 300 -20.87 -11.48 -1.96
C THR A 300 -20.39 -10.77 -3.22
N GLU A 301 -19.52 -9.77 -3.06
CA GLU A 301 -18.93 -8.98 -4.16
C GLU A 301 -17.77 -9.70 -4.85
N GLN A 302 -17.22 -10.73 -4.20
CA GLN A 302 -16.15 -11.59 -4.71
C GLN A 302 -16.47 -13.07 -4.45
N PRO A 303 -17.55 -13.61 -5.06
CA PRO A 303 -18.07 -14.94 -4.73
C PRO A 303 -17.07 -16.07 -5.04
N ASP A 304 -16.12 -15.83 -5.95
CA ASP A 304 -15.06 -16.78 -6.31
C ASP A 304 -13.86 -16.75 -5.32
N GLY A 305 -13.83 -15.81 -4.36
CA GLY A 305 -12.74 -15.68 -3.37
C GLY A 305 -12.74 -16.79 -2.32
N GLY A 306 -13.92 -17.31 -1.97
CA GLY A 306 -14.09 -18.42 -1.04
C GLY A 306 -13.68 -18.13 0.42
N TRP A 307 -13.67 -19.16 1.26
CA TRP A 307 -13.22 -19.13 2.66
C TRP A 307 -12.67 -20.49 3.11
N PRO A 308 -11.62 -20.54 3.97
CA PRO A 308 -11.05 -21.80 4.46
C PRO A 308 -12.08 -22.68 5.18
N ALA A 309 -12.29 -23.90 4.68
CA ALA A 309 -13.27 -24.83 5.24
C ALA A 309 -12.70 -25.80 6.29
N THR A 310 -11.37 -25.96 6.33
CA THR A 310 -10.69 -27.05 7.08
C THR A 310 -9.61 -26.56 8.03
N THR A 311 -9.73 -25.32 8.52
CA THR A 311 -8.74 -24.70 9.42
C THR A 311 -8.51 -25.51 10.69
N LEU A 312 -9.57 -26.03 11.31
CA LEU A 312 -9.45 -26.84 12.53
C LEU A 312 -8.69 -28.15 12.27
N GLN A 313 -9.01 -28.84 11.18
CA GLN A 313 -8.29 -30.06 10.77
C GLN A 313 -6.80 -29.76 10.50
N THR A 314 -6.52 -28.63 9.84
CA THR A 314 -5.15 -28.18 9.58
C THR A 314 -4.39 -27.91 10.88
N MET A 315 -5.05 -27.31 11.88
CA MET A 315 -4.46 -27.10 13.20
C MET A 315 -4.15 -28.43 13.91
N ILE A 316 -5.10 -29.37 13.89
CA ILE A 316 -4.92 -30.72 14.48
C ILE A 316 -3.72 -31.42 13.84
N GLU A 317 -3.61 -31.41 12.52
CA GLU A 317 -2.48 -32.01 11.80
C GLU A 317 -1.13 -31.35 12.14
N TRP A 318 -1.12 -30.03 12.34
CA TRP A 318 0.09 -29.32 12.71
C TRP A 318 0.52 -29.67 14.14
N VAL A 319 -0.41 -29.66 15.09
CA VAL A 319 -0.12 -29.93 16.51
C VAL A 319 0.22 -31.39 16.76
N GLU A 320 -0.53 -32.33 16.19
CA GLU A 320 -0.38 -33.76 16.49
C GLU A 320 0.66 -34.46 15.61
N ASN A 321 0.77 -34.06 14.34
CA ASN A 321 1.60 -34.75 13.36
C ASN A 321 2.77 -33.89 12.84
N GLY A 322 2.90 -32.64 13.29
CA GLY A 322 3.93 -31.72 12.81
C GLY A 322 3.74 -31.28 11.35
N ILE A 323 2.55 -31.49 10.77
CA ILE A 323 2.29 -31.19 9.36
C ILE A 323 1.78 -29.76 9.24
N ALA A 324 2.72 -28.82 9.08
CA ALA A 324 2.41 -27.42 8.91
C ALA A 324 2.12 -27.10 7.43
N ARG A 325 0.86 -26.78 7.10
CA ARG A 325 0.46 -26.50 5.72
C ARG A 325 0.94 -25.13 5.25
N ALA A 326 1.47 -25.07 4.04
CA ALA A 326 1.83 -23.80 3.38
C ALA A 326 0.59 -23.02 2.91
N THR A 327 -0.52 -23.73 2.66
CA THR A 327 -1.78 -23.15 2.22
C THR A 327 -3.00 -23.76 2.89
N LEU A 328 -4.09 -22.99 3.02
CA LEU A 328 -5.38 -23.50 3.46
C LEU A 328 -6.28 -23.90 2.28
N ASN A 329 -7.10 -24.94 2.46
CA ASN A 329 -8.00 -25.42 1.42
C ASN A 329 -9.34 -24.65 1.42
N ASN A 330 -9.74 -24.18 0.23
CA ASN A 330 -10.85 -23.28 -0.03
C ASN A 330 -12.11 -23.98 -0.61
N THR A 331 -12.23 -25.31 -0.53
CA THR A 331 -13.31 -26.05 -1.23
C THR A 331 -14.70 -26.00 -0.56
N GLY A 332 -15.10 -24.85 0.00
CA GLY A 332 -16.48 -24.54 0.36
C GLY A 332 -17.22 -23.84 -0.80
N THR A 333 -17.38 -24.57 -1.92
CA THR A 333 -18.05 -24.19 -3.20
C THR A 333 -17.41 -23.07 -4.06
N THR A 334 -16.79 -23.56 -5.15
CA THR A 334 -16.38 -22.96 -6.45
C THR A 334 -15.33 -21.84 -6.48
N ALA A 335 -14.09 -22.21 -6.14
CA ALA A 335 -12.99 -22.08 -7.10
C ALA A 335 -12.05 -23.29 -6.96
N SER A 336 -11.79 -23.98 -8.06
CA SER A 336 -10.71 -24.97 -8.16
C SER A 336 -9.38 -24.22 -8.07
N SER A 337 -8.74 -24.35 -6.90
CA SER A 337 -7.38 -23.92 -6.55
C SER A 337 -7.09 -22.41 -6.59
N LEU A 338 -7.56 -21.67 -5.58
CA LEU A 338 -6.79 -20.54 -5.05
C LEU A 338 -6.01 -21.03 -3.83
N GLN A 339 -4.69 -21.14 -3.99
CA GLN A 339 -3.77 -21.48 -2.91
C GLN A 339 -3.64 -20.26 -2.00
N MET A 340 -4.25 -20.33 -0.81
CA MET A 340 -4.18 -19.28 0.20
C MET A 340 -2.84 -19.42 0.90
N ALA A 341 -1.82 -18.72 0.42
CA ALA A 341 -0.47 -18.88 0.92
C ALA A 341 -0.28 -18.18 2.28
N SER A 342 0.71 -18.61 3.06
CA SER A 342 1.11 -17.85 4.25
C SER A 342 1.51 -16.42 3.86
N ALA A 343 1.36 -15.46 4.77
CA ALA A 343 1.70 -14.05 4.57
C ALA A 343 3.01 -13.79 3.79
N PRO A 344 4.14 -14.48 4.05
CA PRO A 344 5.35 -14.30 3.24
C PRO A 344 5.20 -14.72 1.77
N ALA A 345 4.37 -15.71 1.47
CA ALA A 345 4.05 -16.11 0.11
C ALA A 345 3.02 -15.19 -0.56
N VAL A 346 2.05 -14.63 0.18
CA VAL A 346 1.10 -13.61 -0.34
C VAL A 346 1.79 -12.27 -0.60
N VAL A 347 2.76 -11.87 0.23
CA VAL A 347 3.62 -10.71 -0.01
C VAL A 347 4.46 -10.91 -1.29
N LYS A 348 4.98 -12.12 -1.52
CA LYS A 348 5.65 -12.50 -2.79
C LYS A 348 4.68 -12.56 -3.98
N GLN A 349 3.44 -13.01 -3.80
CA GLN A 349 2.43 -13.11 -4.86
C GLN A 349 1.85 -11.74 -5.25
N ARG A 350 1.68 -10.83 -4.30
CA ARG A 350 1.31 -9.42 -4.54
C ARG A 350 2.41 -8.65 -5.29
N HIS A 351 3.69 -9.02 -5.11
CA HIS A 351 4.78 -8.53 -5.97
C HIS A 351 4.67 -9.04 -7.42
N LEU A 352 4.21 -10.28 -7.63
CA LEU A 352 3.97 -10.82 -8.99
C LEU A 352 2.69 -10.26 -9.64
N PHE A 353 1.59 -10.06 -8.90
CA PHE A 353 0.34 -9.51 -9.45
C PHE A 353 0.48 -8.02 -9.81
N ARG A 354 1.32 -7.25 -9.11
CA ARG A 354 1.67 -5.87 -9.49
C ARG A 354 2.54 -5.75 -10.74
N LEU A 355 3.02 -6.86 -11.30
CA LEU A 355 3.74 -6.90 -12.59
C LEU A 355 2.80 -7.18 -13.79
N CYS A 356 1.52 -7.47 -13.55
CA CYS A 356 0.56 -7.87 -14.59
C CYS A 356 -0.68 -6.97 -14.73
N LEU A 357 -0.69 -5.77 -14.15
CA LEU A 357 -1.65 -4.71 -14.47
C LEU A 357 -0.93 -3.45 -14.94
#